data_AF-A0A8T7JBY2-F1
#
_entry.id   AF-A0A8T7JBY2-F1
#
_cell.length_a   1.000
_cell.length_b   1.000
_cell.length_c   1.000
_cell.angle_alpha   90.00
_cell.angle_beta   90.00
_cell.angle_gamma   90.00
#
_symmetry.space_group_name_H-M   'P 1'
#
loop_
_entity.id
_entity.type
_entity.pdbx_description
1 polymer ?
#
loop_
_entity_poly.entity_id
_entity_poly.type
_entity_poly.pdbx_seq_one_letter_code
_entity_poly.pdbx_strand_id
1 'polypeptide(L)' 'MLNLDYNFADQHDQLYNELLLLHDGLDADQSQALNARLILILMNHIGDADVLREAFKAAQL' A
#
# COMPACT_ATOMS: atom_id res chain seq x y z
N MET A 1 3.09 9.29 -13.84
CA MET A 1 4.03 9.84 -12.85
C MET A 1 3.50 9.54 -11.47
N LEU A 2 4.35 9.07 -10.57
CA LEU A 2 4.02 8.75 -9.18
C LEU A 2 3.60 10.01 -8.41
N ASN A 3 2.55 9.91 -7.61
CA ASN A 3 2.16 10.93 -6.64
C ASN A 3 2.60 10.49 -5.24
N LEU A 4 3.36 11.34 -4.54
CA LEU A 4 3.81 11.15 -3.16
C LEU A 4 3.11 12.10 -2.18
N ASP A 5 2.25 12.98 -2.68
CA ASP A 5 1.51 13.93 -1.86
C ASP A 5 0.31 13.25 -1.18
N TYR A 6 -0.12 13.84 -0.06
CA TYR A 6 -1.32 13.42 0.66
C TYR A 6 -2.58 13.61 -0.22
N ASN A 7 -3.07 12.51 -0.80
CA ASN A 7 -4.19 12.56 -1.75
C ASN A 7 -5.57 12.30 -1.10
N PHE A 8 -5.62 11.95 0.19
CA PHE A 8 -6.87 11.55 0.88
C PHE A 8 -7.39 12.56 1.92
N ALA A 9 -6.81 13.77 2.00
CA ALA A 9 -7.23 14.83 2.91
C ALA A 9 -7.65 14.30 4.31
N ASP A 10 -8.92 14.49 4.69
CA ASP A 10 -9.47 14.14 6.00
C ASP A 10 -9.65 12.62 6.25
N GLN A 11 -9.54 11.78 5.22
CA GLN A 11 -9.79 10.33 5.32
C GLN A 11 -8.51 9.52 5.62
N HIS A 12 -7.34 10.17 5.68
CA HIS A 12 -6.06 9.50 5.86
C HIS A 12 -6.01 8.63 7.13
N ASP A 13 -6.49 9.18 8.24
CA ASP A 13 -6.49 8.49 9.54
C ASP A 13 -7.44 7.30 9.56
N GLN A 14 -8.61 7.45 8.93
CA GLN A 14 -9.60 6.38 8.87
C GLN A 14 -9.08 5.20 8.04
N LEU A 15 -8.57 5.47 6.83
CA LEU A 15 -8.04 4.42 5.95
C LEU A 15 -6.82 3.72 6.56
N TYR A 16 -5.96 4.47 7.26
CA TYR A 16 -4.83 3.88 7.97
C TYR A 16 -5.29 2.97 9.12
N ASN A 17 -6.29 3.39 9.90
CA ASN A 17 -6.88 2.55 10.94
C ASN A 17 -7.53 1.28 10.37
N GLU A 18 -8.25 1.38 9.25
CA GLU A 18 -8.82 0.22 8.57
C GLU A 18 -7.71 -0.78 8.17
N LEU A 19 -6.59 -0.29 7.63
CA LEU A 19 -5.44 -1.14 7.32
C LEU A 19 -4.84 -1.80 8.56
N LEU A 20 -4.68 -1.06 9.67
CA LEU A 20 -4.19 -1.63 10.93
C LEU A 20 -5.10 -2.75 11.46
N LEU A 21 -6.42 -2.55 11.40
CA LEU A 21 -7.40 -3.54 11.84
C LEU A 21 -7.35 -4.81 10.99
N LEU A 22 -6.95 -4.74 9.72
CA LEU A 22 -6.75 -5.94 8.88
C LEU A 22 -5.63 -6.86 9.41
N HIS A 23 -4.70 -6.32 10.20
CA HIS A 23 -3.61 -7.09 10.80
C HIS A 23 -3.97 -7.66 12.19
N ASP A 24 -5.11 -7.31 12.77
CA ASP A 24 -5.49 -7.77 14.10
C ASP A 24 -5.64 -9.29 14.15
N GLY A 25 -5.02 -9.91 15.15
CA GLY A 25 -4.99 -11.37 15.30
C GLY A 25 -4.11 -12.14 14.32
N LEU A 26 -3.39 -11.48 13.40
CA LEU A 26 -2.44 -12.14 12.51
C LEU A 26 -1.06 -12.28 13.17
N ASP A 27 -0.39 -13.41 12.92
CA ASP A 27 1.04 -13.53 13.19
C ASP A 27 1.88 -12.77 12.14
N ALA A 28 3.20 -12.77 12.34
CA ALA A 28 4.13 -12.04 11.46
C ALA A 28 4.07 -12.53 10.00
N ASP A 29 3.99 -13.83 9.79
CA ASP A 29 4.00 -14.43 8.44
C ASP A 29 2.68 -14.16 7.72
N GLN A 30 1.57 -14.26 8.43
CA GLN A 30 0.24 -13.94 7.93
C GLN A 30 0.10 -12.46 7.58
N SER A 31 0.65 -11.58 8.43
CA SER A 31 0.71 -10.13 8.21
C SER A 31 1.53 -9.80 6.96
N GLN A 32 2.69 -10.44 6.76
CA GLN A 32 3.48 -10.31 5.54
C GLN A 32 2.73 -10.82 4.30
N ALA A 33 2.04 -11.95 4.39
CA ALA A 33 1.24 -12.49 3.31
C ALA A 33 0.06 -11.57 2.94
N LEU A 34 -0.56 -10.90 3.93
CA LEU A 34 -1.58 -9.89 3.70
C LEU A 34 -1.01 -8.71 2.90
N ASN A 35 0.14 -8.18 3.33
CA ASN A 35 0.80 -7.07 2.64
C ASN A 35 1.19 -7.43 1.20
N ALA A 36 1.73 -8.63 0.97
CA ALA A 36 2.09 -9.08 -0.38
C ALA A 36 0.88 -9.15 -1.31
N ARG A 37 -0.26 -9.67 -0.83
CA ARG A 37 -1.52 -9.71 -1.59
C ARG A 37 -2.05 -8.30 -1.88
N LEU A 38 -2.04 -7.42 -0.87
CA LEU A 38 -2.49 -6.04 -1.02
C LEU A 38 -1.64 -5.29 -2.06
N ILE A 39 -0.32 -5.41 -1.99
CA ILE A 39 0.61 -4.83 -2.97
C ILE A 39 0.26 -5.32 -4.37
N LEU A 40 0.08 -6.63 -4.58
CA LEU A 40 -0.26 -7.18 -5.90
C LEU A 40 -1.60 -6.63 -6.43
N ILE A 41 -2.62 -6.51 -5.58
CA ILE A 41 -3.91 -5.92 -5.94
C ILE A 41 -3.73 -4.46 -6.39
N LEU A 42 -2.99 -3.66 -5.63
CA LEU A 42 -2.74 -2.25 -5.95
C LEU A 42 -1.88 -2.11 -7.22
N MET A 43 -0.88 -2.97 -7.42
CA MET A 43 -0.09 -3.00 -8.64
C MET A 43 -0.97 -3.23 -9.87
N ASN A 44 -1.90 -4.19 -9.78
CA ASN A 44 -2.84 -4.47 -10.86
C ASN A 44 -3.83 -3.31 -11.07
N HIS A 45 -4.27 -2.64 -10.00
CA HIS A 45 -5.16 -1.48 -10.10
C HIS A 45 -4.47 -0.28 -10.76
N ILE A 46 -3.20 -0.03 -10.44
CA ILE A 46 -2.41 1.05 -11.03
C ILE A 46 -2.18 0.81 -12.53
N GLY A 47 -1.83 -0.42 -12.93
CA GLY A 47 -1.73 -0.84 -14.34
C GLY A 47 -0.63 -0.17 -15.18
N ASP A 48 0.06 0.84 -14.65
CA ASP A 48 1.13 1.59 -15.31
C ASP A 48 2.51 1.16 -14.80
N ALA A 49 3.28 0.50 -15.68
CA ALA A 49 4.61 -0.01 -15.35
C ALA A 49 5.63 1.08 -14.97
N ASP A 50 5.51 2.30 -15.50
CA ASP A 50 6.45 3.37 -15.19
C ASP A 50 6.16 3.97 -13.81
N VAL A 51 4.87 4.16 -13.48
CA VAL A 51 4.45 4.53 -12.11
C VAL A 51 4.93 3.51 -11.07
N LEU A 52 4.83 2.21 -11.39
CA LEU A 52 5.30 1.14 -10.50
C LEU A 52 6.82 1.17 -10.30
N ARG A 53 7.59 1.41 -11.37
CA ARG A 53 9.05 1.55 -11.28
C ARG A 53 9.47 2.78 -10.47
N GLU A 54 8.76 3.89 -10.62
CA GLU A 54 8.96 5.07 -9.78
C GLU A 54 8.69 4.74 -8.31
N ALA A 55 7.60 4.03 -8.00
CA ALA A 55 7.26 3.61 -6.64
C ALA A 55 8.32 2.69 -6.02
N PHE A 56 8.84 1.71 -6.78
CA PHE A 56 9.90 0.82 -6.30
C PHE A 56 11.19 1.56 -5.96
N LYS A 57 11.54 2.59 -6.74
CA LYS A 57 12.70 3.45 -6.44
C LYS A 57 12.46 4.29 -5.19
N ALA A 58 11.26 4.86 -5.05
CA ALA A 58 10.91 5.68 -3.89
C ALA A 58 10.96 4.87 -2.58
N ALA A 59 10.54 3.60 -2.60
CA ALA A 59 10.55 2.72 -1.43
C ALA A 59 11.95 2.22 -0.98
N GLN A 60 13.01 2.53 -1.74
CA GLN A 60 14.41 2.17 -1.39
C GLN A 60 15.14 3.29 -0.64
N LEU A 61 14.51 4.45 -0.47
CA LEU A 61 15.04 5.63 0.23
C LEU A 61 14.68 5.60 1.71
#